data_AF-A0AA97HKG3-F1
#
_entry.id   AF-A0AA97HKG3-F1
#
_cell.length_a   1.000
_cell.length_b   1.000
_cell.length_c   1.000
_cell.angle_alpha   90.00
_cell.angle_beta   90.00
_cell.angle_gamma   90.00
#
_symmetry.space_group_name_H-M   'P 1'
#
loop_
_entity.id
_entity.type
_entity.pdbx_description
1 polymer ?
#
loop_
_entity_poly.entity_id
_entity_poly.type
_entity_poly.pdbx_seq_one_letter_code
_entity_poly.pdbx_strand_id
1 'polypeptide(L)' 'MGDTTNCEKLAGVFNRASQQGKSSFCKMLWGNQPETVQAELKPLLSAETIDALREED' A
#
# COMPACT_ATOMS: atom_id res chain seq x y z
N MET A 1 -19.64 9.30 -11.39
CA MET A 1 -18.26 8.88 -11.75
C MET A 1 -17.37 9.61 -10.78
N GLY A 2 -17.04 9.07 -9.62
CA GLY A 2 -16.76 7.68 -9.30
C GLY A 2 -15.52 7.81 -8.45
N ASP A 3 -15.71 7.80 -7.13
CA ASP A 3 -14.67 7.72 -6.12
C ASP A 3 -13.96 6.36 -6.21
N THR A 4 -13.45 6.00 -7.40
CA THR A 4 -12.32 5.12 -7.60
C THR A 4 -11.15 5.80 -6.92
N THR A 5 -11.20 5.75 -5.60
CA THR A 5 -10.11 6.00 -4.68
C THR A 5 -8.91 5.37 -5.34
N ASN A 6 -7.90 6.21 -5.54
CA ASN A 6 -6.82 6.09 -6.51
C ASN A 6 -5.91 4.89 -6.21
N CYS A 7 -6.43 3.66 -6.22
CA CYS A 7 -5.73 2.44 -5.81
C CYS A 7 -4.47 2.24 -6.63
N GLU A 8 -4.48 2.59 -7.92
CA GLU A 8 -3.29 2.57 -8.77
C GLU A 8 -2.24 3.60 -8.31
N LYS A 9 -2.64 4.83 -7.97
CA LYS A 9 -1.69 5.83 -7.47
C LYS A 9 -1.20 5.49 -6.06
N LEU A 10 -2.07 4.98 -5.20
CA LEU A 10 -1.71 4.49 -3.87
C LEU A 10 -0.72 3.33 -4.00
N ALA A 11 -0.99 2.35 -4.87
CA ALA A 11 -0.07 1.26 -5.16
C ALA A 11 1.28 1.79 -5.64
N GLY A 12 1.28 2.79 -6.53
CA GLY A 12 2.50 3.49 -6.95
C GLY A 12 3.26 4.14 -5.80
N VAL A 13 2.56 4.82 -4.87
CA VAL A 13 3.15 5.43 -3.67
C VAL A 13 3.71 4.36 -2.74
N PHE A 14 2.98 3.27 -2.52
CA PHE A 14 3.38 2.13 -1.71
C PHE A 14 4.66 1.47 -2.26
N ASN A 15 4.65 1.11 -3.54
CA ASN A 15 5.80 0.50 -4.22
C ASN A 15 7.02 1.41 -4.17
N ARG A 16 6.83 2.71 -4.41
CA ARG A 16 7.93 3.68 -4.36
C ARG A 16 8.43 3.97 -2.95
N ALA A 17 7.56 3.91 -1.94
CA ALA A 17 7.93 4.09 -0.55
C ALA A 17 8.68 2.86 -0.02
N SER A 18 8.25 1.65 -0.38
CA SER A 18 8.94 0.39 -0.08
C SER A 18 10.36 0.39 -0.64
N GLN A 19 10.53 0.76 -1.91
CA GLN A 19 11.84 0.87 -2.56
C GLN A 19 12.79 1.89 -1.90
N GLN A 20 12.25 2.86 -1.16
CA GLN A 20 13.03 3.84 -0.41
C GLN A 20 13.30 3.38 1.04
N GLY A 21 12.93 2.15 1.42
CA GLY A 21 13.03 1.66 2.79
C GLY A 21 12.05 2.32 3.75
N LYS A 22 10.97 2.95 3.26
CA LYS A 22 9.98 3.65 4.08
C LYS A 22 8.86 2.71 4.53
N SER A 23 9.22 1.54 5.04
CA SER A 23 8.26 0.50 5.47
C SER A 23 7.29 1.02 6.54
N SER A 24 7.75 1.86 7.48
CA SER A 24 6.87 2.48 8.49
C SER A 24 5.80 3.40 7.89
N PHE A 25 6.15 4.13 6.82
CA PHE A 25 5.18 4.98 6.10
C PHE A 25 4.16 4.12 5.34
N CYS A 26 4.61 3.03 4.70
CA CYS A 26 3.70 2.05 4.09
C CYS A 26 2.71 1.51 5.13
N LYS A 27 3.19 1.01 6.28
CA LYS A 27 2.32 0.49 7.35
C LYS A 27 1.32 1.53 7.86
N MET A 28 1.76 2.76 8.08
CA MET A 28 0.88 3.86 8.53
C MET A 28 -0.20 4.17 7.48
N LEU A 29 0.18 4.29 6.20
CA LEU A 29 -0.78 4.49 5.11
C LEU A 29 -1.76 3.34 5.01
N TRP A 30 -1.26 2.11 5.14
CA TRP A 30 -2.04 0.88 5.02
C TRP A 30 -3.08 0.76 6.13
N GLY A 31 -2.68 1.00 7.38
CA GLY A 31 -3.59 1.05 8.52
C GLY A 31 -4.63 2.16 8.45
N ASN A 32 -4.36 3.22 7.68
CA ASN A 32 -5.32 4.31 7.45
C ASN A 32 -6.24 4.07 6.22
N GLN A 33 -6.06 2.97 5.48
CA GLN A 33 -6.97 2.60 4.39
C GLN A 33 -8.09 1.68 4.90
N PRO A 34 -9.33 1.87 4.43
CA PRO A 34 -10.42 0.94 4.71
C PRO A 34 -10.15 -0.43 4.07
N GLU A 35 -10.73 -1.50 4.63
CA GLU A 35 -10.52 -2.88 4.18
C GLU A 35 -10.84 -3.09 2.68
N THR A 36 -11.83 -2.38 2.15
CA THR A 36 -12.17 -2.41 0.72
C THR A 36 -11.04 -1.91 -0.16
N VAL A 37 -10.35 -0.84 0.25
CA VAL A 37 -9.20 -0.27 -0.47
C VAL A 37 -7.96 -1.15 -0.29
N GLN A 38 -7.77 -1.76 0.88
CA GLN A 38 -6.70 -2.72 1.10
C GLN A 38 -6.85 -3.96 0.21
N ALA A 39 -8.08 -4.48 0.05
CA ALA A 39 -8.38 -5.61 -0.82
C ALA A 39 -8.07 -5.29 -2.31
N GLU A 40 -8.43 -4.09 -2.76
CA GLU A 40 -8.14 -3.60 -4.11
C GLU A 40 -6.65 -3.27 -4.33
N LEU A 41 -5.96 -2.80 -3.29
CA LEU A 41 -4.52 -2.49 -3.36
C LEU A 41 -3.64 -3.73 -3.37
N LYS A 42 -3.98 -4.75 -2.58
CA LYS A 42 -3.19 -5.98 -2.41
C LYS A 42 -2.67 -6.59 -3.72
N PRO A 43 -3.50 -6.76 -4.78
CA PRO A 43 -3.02 -7.30 -6.06
C PRO A 43 -2.18 -6.31 -6.89
N LEU A 44 -2.25 -5.01 -6.59
CA LEU A 44 -1.49 -3.95 -7.28
C LEU A 44 -0.12 -3.67 -6.62
N LEU A 45 0.10 -4.19 -5.42
CA LEU A 45 1.35 -4.04 -4.71
C LEU A 45 2.43 -4.98 -5.25
N SER A 46 3.66 -4.48 -5.27
CA SER A 46 4.85 -5.26 -5.55
C SER A 46 5.19 -6.16 -4.36
N ALA A 47 5.86 -7.29 -4.62
CA ALA A 47 6.28 -8.24 -3.58
C ALA A 47 7.05 -7.55 -2.44
N GLU A 48 7.91 -6.60 -2.78
CA GLU A 48 8.70 -5.79 -1.83
C GLU A 48 7.81 -4.98 -0.87
N THR A 49 6.74 -4.37 -1.38
CA THR A 49 5.77 -3.65 -0.54
C THR A 49 4.96 -4.59 0.33
N ILE A 50 4.56 -5.74 -0.22
CA ILE A 50 3.83 -6.75 0.55
C ILE A 50 4.71 -7.25 1.71
N ASP A 51 6.01 -7.41 1.47
CA ASP A 51 7.00 -7.78 2.48
C ASP A 51 7.17 -6.68 3.54
N ALA A 52 7.33 -5.42 3.11
CA ALA A 52 7.40 -4.25 3.98
C ALA A 52 6.13 -4.04 4.83
N LEU A 53 4.97 -4.52 4.36
CA LEU A 53 3.71 -4.52 5.11
C LEU A 53 3.56 -5.74 6.03
N ARG A 54 4.28 -6.84 5.76
CA ARG A 54 4.22 -8.12 6.48
C ARG A 54 5.17 -8.20 7.67
N GLU A 55 6.26 -7.44 7.67
CA GLU A 55 7.12 -7.32 8.84
C GLU A 55 6.33 -6.66 9.98
N GLU A 56 5.50 -7.40 10.69
CA GLU A 56 5.12 -7.04 12.05
C GLU A 56 6.36 -7.29 12.91
N ASP A 57 6.85 -6.25 13.60
CA ASP A 57 7.81 -6.43 14.70
C ASP A 57 7.08 -7.12 15.86
#